data_AF-A0A964LBL8-F1
#
_entry.id   AF-A0A964LBL8-F1
#
_cell.length_a   1.000
_cell.length_b   1.000
_cell.length_c   1.000
_cell.angle_alpha   90.00
_cell.angle_beta   90.00
_cell.angle_gamma   90.00
#
_symmetry.space_group_name_H-M   'P 1'
#
loop_
_entity.id
_entity.type
_entity.pdbx_description
1 polymer ?
#
loop_
_entity_poly.entity_id
_entity_poly.type
_entity_poly.pdbx_seq_one_letter_code
_entity_poly.pdbx_strand_id
1 'polypeptide(L)'
;MNDIAIDGSADSRLAELERRLEALEAKVTAFPDVQKLEEHITERVKASMPSPVEPAQAPSFKDISLPIPSVDNLVSTARATWTLFEMLAELKLLFWTLLDRRYHMAWLTRVIVVVLLAAILTSQWWLPFAWDNIVGRIWEKIINLILGFVLFFVLHFEMRRYQEWLKKR
;
A
#
# COMPACT_ATOMS: atom_id res chain seq x y z
N MET A 1 -25.56 -4.20 44.94
CA MET A 1 -24.86 -2.90 44.91
C MET A 1 -23.41 -3.20 44.62
N ASN A 2 -22.99 -3.00 43.37
CA ASN A 2 -21.58 -2.97 42.96
C ASN A 2 -21.45 -1.71 42.12
N ASP A 3 -20.99 -0.62 42.74
CA ASP A 3 -20.64 0.61 42.05
C ASP A 3 -19.33 0.37 41.31
N ILE A 4 -19.41 0.38 39.98
CA ILE A 4 -18.29 0.08 39.10
C ILE A 4 -17.53 1.38 38.89
N ALA A 5 -16.35 1.49 39.51
CA ALA A 5 -15.40 2.58 39.32
C ALA A 5 -14.81 2.55 37.89
N ILE A 6 -15.52 3.13 36.92
CA ILE A 6 -15.12 3.18 35.49
C ILE A 6 -14.41 4.50 35.14
N ASP A 7 -14.60 5.58 35.90
CA ASP A 7 -14.16 6.91 35.48
C ASP A 7 -12.63 7.15 35.52
N GLY A 8 -11.89 6.51 36.43
CA GLY A 8 -10.47 6.81 36.61
C GLY A 8 -9.56 6.48 35.41
N SER A 9 -9.98 5.59 34.50
CA SER A 9 -9.13 5.22 33.34
C SER A 9 -9.21 6.24 32.20
N ALA A 10 -10.34 6.93 32.04
CA ALA A 10 -10.50 7.93 30.99
C ALA A 10 -9.64 9.17 31.27
N ASP A 11 -9.68 9.65 32.51
CA ASP A 11 -8.90 10.83 32.94
C ASP A 11 -7.39 10.59 32.84
N SER A 12 -6.93 9.38 33.17
CA SER A 12 -5.51 9.02 33.01
C SER A 12 -5.02 9.06 31.56
N ARG A 13 -5.91 8.74 30.60
CA ARG A 13 -5.58 8.78 29.17
C ARG A 13 -5.60 10.21 28.64
N LEU A 14 -6.50 11.06 29.12
CA LEU A 14 -6.54 12.47 28.78
C LEU A 14 -5.26 13.19 29.24
N ALA A 15 -4.85 12.97 30.49
CA ALA A 15 -3.62 13.55 31.02
C ALA A 15 -2.35 13.11 30.24
N GLU A 16 -2.29 11.84 29.81
CA GLU A 16 -1.18 11.35 28.98
C GLU A 16 -1.20 11.96 27.57
N LEU A 17 -2.38 12.20 26.99
CA LEU A 17 -2.50 12.85 25.69
C LEU A 17 -2.09 14.32 25.75
N GLU A 18 -2.49 15.05 26.78
CA GLU A 18 -2.07 16.44 27.01
C GLU A 18 -0.54 16.53 27.13
N ARG A 19 0.07 15.65 27.93
CA ARG A 19 1.53 15.58 28.05
C ARG A 19 2.23 15.30 26.72
N ARG A 20 1.67 14.43 25.89
CA ARG A 20 2.23 14.14 24.55
C ARG A 20 2.06 15.31 23.60
N LEU A 21 0.95 16.04 23.70
CA LEU A 21 0.68 17.21 22.88
C LEU A 21 1.68 18.33 23.22
N GLU A 22 1.89 18.62 24.50
CA GLU A 22 2.91 19.58 24.95
C GLU A 22 4.32 19.19 24.49
N ALA A 23 4.68 17.91 24.59
CA ALA A 23 5.97 17.41 24.11
C ALA A 23 6.12 17.53 22.59
N LEU A 24 5.02 17.41 21.83
CA LEU A 24 5.02 17.64 20.39
C LEU A 24 5.15 19.12 20.05
N GLU A 25 4.42 19.98 20.74
CA GLU A 25 4.45 21.42 20.54
C GLU A 25 5.85 22.00 20.85
N ALA A 26 6.48 21.54 21.93
CA ALA A 26 7.86 21.87 22.26
C ALA A 26 8.85 21.39 21.18
N LYS A 27 8.60 20.23 20.56
CA LYS A 27 9.43 19.75 19.44
C LYS A 27 9.19 20.52 18.15
N VAL A 28 7.96 20.92 17.86
CA VAL A 28 7.60 21.71 16.68
C VAL A 28 8.22 23.10 16.75
N THR A 29 8.18 23.74 17.92
CA THR A 29 8.83 25.04 18.15
C THR A 29 10.36 24.96 18.16
N ALA A 30 10.93 23.79 18.44
CA ALA A 30 12.37 23.55 18.35
C ALA A 30 12.88 23.31 16.91
N PHE A 31 11.99 23.13 15.92
CA PHE A 31 12.44 23.08 14.54
C PHE A 31 12.95 24.46 14.11
N PRO A 32 14.18 24.55 13.56
CA PRO A 32 14.70 25.80 13.03
C PRO A 32 13.75 26.38 11.99
N ASP A 33 13.64 27.70 11.98
CA ASP A 33 12.84 28.48 11.04
C ASP A 33 13.04 27.95 9.61
N VAL A 34 11.98 27.41 9.02
CA VAL A 34 12.00 26.74 7.70
C VAL A 34 12.57 27.67 6.64
N GLN A 35 12.35 28.98 6.79
CA GLN A 35 12.88 30.02 5.91
C GLN A 35 14.42 30.02 5.87
N LYS A 36 15.09 29.81 7.00
CA LYS A 36 16.57 29.76 7.05
C LYS A 36 17.11 28.51 6.36
N LEU A 37 16.36 27.41 6.39
CA LEU A 37 16.75 26.19 5.68
C LEU A 37 16.60 26.39 4.16
N GLU A 38 15.54 27.04 3.72
CA GLU A 38 15.33 27.38 2.30
C GLU A 38 16.42 28.31 1.76
N GLU A 39 16.81 29.33 2.52
CA GLU A 39 17.92 30.22 2.17
C GLU A 39 19.25 29.45 2.04
N HIS A 40 19.57 28.58 2.99
CA HIS A 40 20.81 27.80 2.94
C HIS A 40 20.82 26.77 1.80
N ILE A 41 19.67 26.19 1.45
CA ILE A 41 19.55 25.29 0.28
C ILE A 41 19.72 26.08 -1.01
N THR A 42 19.08 27.24 -1.14
CA THR A 42 19.22 28.09 -2.34
C THR A 42 20.64 28.57 -2.54
N GLU A 43 21.34 28.96 -1.46
CA GLU A 43 22.77 29.31 -1.53
C GLU A 43 23.63 28.13 -1.95
N ARG A 44 23.42 26.94 -1.37
CA ARG A 44 24.18 25.74 -1.77
C ARG A 44 23.94 25.34 -3.21
N VAL A 45 22.68 25.38 -3.68
CA VAL A 45 22.35 25.06 -5.07
C VAL A 45 22.99 26.07 -6.00
N LYS A 46 22.92 27.36 -5.67
CA LYS A 46 23.54 28.43 -6.47
C LYS A 46 25.06 28.29 -6.52
N ALA A 47 25.71 27.93 -5.41
CA ALA A 47 27.15 27.68 -5.35
C ALA A 47 27.59 26.38 -6.06
N SER A 48 26.71 25.39 -6.13
CA SER A 48 26.96 24.11 -6.81
C SER A 48 26.69 24.16 -8.32
N MET A 49 26.02 25.18 -8.83
CA MET A 49 25.79 25.32 -10.26
C MET A 49 27.08 25.78 -10.95
N PRO A 50 27.62 25.01 -11.92
CA PRO A 50 28.76 25.47 -12.71
C PRO A 50 28.38 26.75 -13.47
N SER A 51 29.32 27.69 -13.55
CA SER A 51 29.13 28.93 -14.31
C SER A 51 28.67 28.61 -15.74
N PRO A 52 27.69 29.34 -16.29
CA PRO A 52 27.18 29.10 -17.62
C PRO A 52 28.34 29.17 -18.62
N VAL A 53 28.64 28.02 -19.22
CA VAL A 53 29.68 27.90 -20.26
C VAL A 53 29.21 28.72 -21.46
N GLU A 54 30.10 29.55 -22.01
CA GLU A 54 29.81 30.33 -23.21
C GLU A 54 29.28 29.40 -24.31
N PRO A 55 28.15 29.74 -24.97
CA PRO A 55 27.50 28.88 -25.96
C PRO A 55 28.38 28.58 -27.19
N ALA A 56 29.53 29.25 -27.31
CA ALA A 56 30.49 29.07 -28.39
C ALA A 56 31.42 27.85 -28.25
N GLN A 57 31.53 27.22 -27.07
CA GLN A 57 32.46 26.09 -26.83
C GLN A 57 31.78 24.74 -26.58
N ALA A 58 30.45 24.66 -26.69
CA ALA A 58 29.76 23.39 -26.48
C ALA A 58 30.09 22.40 -27.62
N PRO A 59 30.58 21.18 -27.33
CA PRO A 59 30.78 20.15 -28.33
C PRO A 59 29.45 19.90 -29.08
N SER A 60 29.54 19.88 -30.40
CA SER A 60 28.39 19.67 -31.28
C SER A 60 27.68 18.36 -30.91
N PHE A 61 26.47 18.47 -30.35
CA PHE A 61 25.59 17.35 -29.97
C PHE A 61 25.18 16.44 -31.15
N LYS A 62 25.63 16.73 -32.38
CA LYS A 62 25.24 15.99 -33.58
C LYS A 62 25.90 14.61 -33.71
N ASP A 63 27.01 14.36 -33.00
CA ASP A 63 27.81 13.14 -33.22
C ASP A 63 27.60 12.04 -32.17
N ILE A 64 26.77 12.27 -31.16
CA ILE A 64 26.45 11.28 -30.11
C ILE A 64 25.06 10.70 -30.39
N SER A 65 24.99 9.78 -31.35
CA SER A 65 23.80 8.96 -31.60
C SER A 65 23.74 7.79 -30.60
N LEU A 66 23.58 8.11 -29.32
CA LEU A 66 23.17 7.09 -28.35
C LEU A 66 21.74 6.67 -28.70
N PRO A 67 21.44 5.35 -28.80
CA PRO A 67 20.07 4.89 -28.92
C PRO A 67 19.36 5.26 -27.62
N ILE A 68 18.69 6.43 -27.61
CA ILE A 68 17.91 6.88 -26.47
C ILE A 68 16.75 5.88 -26.36
N PRO A 69 16.71 5.02 -25.33
CA PRO A 69 15.55 4.17 -25.12
C PRO A 69 14.34 5.11 -25.01
N SER A 70 13.26 4.78 -25.71
CA SER A 70 12.05 5.59 -25.69
C SER A 70 11.62 5.81 -24.24
N VAL A 71 11.77 7.04 -23.77
CA VAL A 71 11.40 7.46 -22.41
C VAL A 71 9.96 7.06 -22.08
N ASP A 72 9.10 6.98 -23.08
CA ASP A 72 7.70 6.52 -22.97
C ASP A 72 7.57 5.07 -22.47
N ASN A 73 8.47 4.16 -22.87
CA ASN A 73 8.45 2.76 -22.43
C ASN A 73 8.91 2.63 -20.97
N LEU A 74 9.91 3.43 -20.57
CA LEU A 74 10.38 3.49 -19.19
C LEU A 74 9.31 4.08 -18.27
N VAL A 75 8.67 5.18 -18.68
CA VAL A 75 7.60 5.83 -17.89
C VAL A 75 6.38 4.93 -17.77
N SER A 76 5.96 4.26 -18.85
CA SER A 76 4.83 3.31 -18.80
C SER A 76 5.13 2.09 -17.93
N THR A 77 6.34 1.53 -18.01
CA THR A 77 6.76 0.41 -17.15
C THR A 77 6.86 0.82 -15.69
N ALA A 78 7.43 2.00 -15.41
CA ALA A 78 7.52 2.55 -14.06
C ALA A 78 6.12 2.81 -13.48
N ARG A 79 5.21 3.37 -14.27
CA ARG A 79 3.82 3.61 -13.87
C ARG A 79 3.07 2.30 -13.61
N ALA A 80 3.22 1.31 -14.47
CA ALA A 80 2.63 -0.01 -14.26
C ALA A 80 3.17 -0.68 -12.99
N THR A 81 4.49 -0.63 -12.79
CA THR A 81 5.13 -1.18 -11.58
C THR A 81 4.65 -0.44 -10.33
N TRP A 82 4.51 0.88 -10.39
CA TRP A 82 3.96 1.69 -9.30
C TRP A 82 2.52 1.30 -8.96
N THR A 83 1.66 1.14 -9.96
CA THR A 83 0.28 0.70 -9.74
C THR A 83 0.19 -0.71 -9.13
N LEU A 84 1.13 -1.61 -9.47
CA LEU A 84 1.20 -2.93 -8.84
C LEU A 84 1.58 -2.84 -7.36
N PHE A 85 2.50 -1.94 -6.99
CA PHE A 85 2.84 -1.69 -5.60
C PHE A 85 1.67 -1.10 -4.81
N GLU A 86 0.92 -0.18 -5.42
CA GLU A 86 -0.28 0.41 -4.82
C GLU A 86 -1.35 -0.67 -4.59
N MET A 87 -1.63 -1.50 -5.59
CA MET A 87 -2.54 -2.64 -5.44
C MET A 87 -2.06 -3.67 -4.39
N LEU A 88 -0.76 -3.94 -4.31
CA LEU A 88 -0.21 -4.82 -3.28
C LEU A 88 -0.31 -4.23 -1.88
N ALA A 89 -0.11 -2.92 -1.74
CA ALA A 89 -0.28 -2.22 -0.46
C ALA A 89 -1.75 -2.23 -0.02
N GLU A 90 -2.69 -1.99 -0.93
CA GLU A 90 -4.12 -2.12 -0.68
C GLU A 90 -4.52 -3.56 -0.32
N LEU A 91 -4.03 -4.55 -1.07
CA LEU A 91 -4.28 -5.97 -0.80
C LEU A 91 -3.74 -6.37 0.57
N LYS A 92 -2.54 -5.90 0.94
CA LYS A 92 -1.96 -6.12 2.26
C LYS A 92 -2.83 -5.50 3.35
N LEU A 93 -3.33 -4.28 3.14
CA LEU A 93 -4.23 -3.63 4.10
C LEU A 93 -5.54 -4.42 4.27
N LEU A 94 -6.14 -4.90 3.18
CA LEU A 94 -7.30 -5.78 3.21
C LEU A 94 -7.00 -7.09 3.95
N PHE A 95 -5.83 -7.68 3.72
CA PHE A 95 -5.39 -8.89 4.39
C PHE A 95 -5.24 -8.69 5.90
N TRP A 96 -4.62 -7.59 6.32
CA TRP A 96 -4.46 -7.27 7.74
C TRP A 96 -5.80 -6.96 8.42
N THR A 97 -6.72 -6.29 7.73
CA THR A 97 -8.07 -6.05 8.26
C THR A 97 -8.90 -7.34 8.36
N LEU A 98 -8.73 -8.29 7.45
CA LEU A 98 -9.34 -9.62 7.56
C LEU A 98 -8.82 -10.41 8.76
N LEU A 99 -7.50 -10.34 9.02
CA LEU A 99 -6.86 -11.02 10.13
C LEU A 99 -7.04 -10.33 11.49
N ASP A 100 -7.43 -9.05 11.52
CA ASP A 100 -7.62 -8.33 12.78
C ASP A 100 -8.81 -8.89 13.56
N ARG A 101 -8.49 -9.68 14.58
CA ARG A 101 -9.45 -10.31 15.51
C ARG A 101 -10.40 -9.31 16.16
N ARG A 102 -10.00 -8.03 16.31
CA ARG A 102 -10.81 -7.00 16.97
C ARG A 102 -12.02 -6.58 16.13
N TYR A 103 -11.98 -6.79 14.81
CA TYR A 103 -13.14 -6.55 13.98
C TYR A 103 -14.11 -7.73 14.06
N HIS A 104 -15.37 -7.43 14.39
CA HIS A 104 -16.51 -8.37 14.34
C HIS A 104 -16.90 -8.69 12.88
N MET A 105 -15.93 -9.11 12.05
CA MET A 105 -16.25 -9.89 10.86
C MET A 105 -16.95 -11.18 11.29
N ALA A 106 -17.87 -11.66 10.45
CA ALA A 106 -18.40 -12.99 10.64
C ALA A 106 -17.21 -13.97 10.56
N TRP A 107 -16.95 -14.71 11.64
CA TRP A 107 -15.87 -15.71 11.68
C TRP A 107 -15.93 -16.68 10.49
N LEU A 108 -17.13 -16.93 9.97
CA LEU A 108 -17.40 -17.70 8.77
C LEU A 108 -16.65 -17.19 7.52
N THR A 109 -16.62 -15.87 7.26
CA THR A 109 -15.97 -15.35 6.05
C THR A 109 -14.45 -15.49 6.10
N ARG A 110 -13.86 -15.37 7.30
CA ARG A 110 -12.44 -15.70 7.50
C ARG A 110 -12.14 -17.15 7.16
N VAL A 111 -12.94 -18.08 7.68
CA VAL A 111 -12.77 -19.51 7.40
C VAL A 111 -12.94 -19.80 5.90
N ILE A 112 -13.97 -19.22 5.26
CA ILE A 112 -14.20 -19.37 3.83
C ILE A 112 -13.00 -18.87 3.01
N VAL A 113 -12.45 -17.70 3.33
CA VAL A 113 -11.27 -17.13 2.64
C VAL A 113 -10.06 -18.06 2.79
N VAL A 114 -9.77 -18.53 4.00
CA VAL A 114 -8.65 -19.44 4.26
C VAL A 114 -8.82 -20.76 3.53
N VAL A 115 -10.02 -21.33 3.53
CA VAL A 115 -10.34 -22.58 2.83
C VAL A 115 -10.23 -22.41 1.31
N LEU A 116 -10.77 -21.33 0.74
CA LEU A 116 -10.64 -21.01 -0.68
C LEU A 116 -9.17 -20.83 -1.09
N LEU A 117 -8.39 -20.12 -0.27
CA LEU A 117 -6.96 -19.92 -0.54
C LEU A 117 -6.21 -21.26 -0.52
N ALA A 118 -6.47 -22.10 0.49
CA ALA A 118 -5.89 -23.43 0.56
C ALA A 118 -6.33 -24.30 -0.62
N ALA A 119 -7.59 -24.22 -1.06
CA ALA A 119 -8.09 -24.93 -2.22
C ALA A 119 -7.40 -24.48 -3.52
N ILE A 120 -7.14 -23.18 -3.70
CA ILE A 120 -6.37 -22.66 -4.85
C ILE A 120 -4.92 -23.15 -4.79
N LEU A 121 -4.27 -23.07 -3.63
CA LEU A 121 -2.86 -23.47 -3.48
C LEU A 121 -2.66 -24.97 -3.64
N THR A 122 -3.63 -25.77 -3.19
CA THR A 122 -3.56 -27.22 -3.31
C THR A 122 -4.18 -27.74 -4.61
N SER A 123 -4.84 -26.93 -5.42
CA SER A 123 -5.57 -27.39 -6.63
C SER A 123 -4.68 -28.19 -7.58
N GLN A 124 -3.41 -27.80 -7.70
CA GLN A 124 -2.41 -28.50 -8.51
C GLN A 124 -2.08 -29.91 -8.00
N TRP A 125 -2.25 -30.16 -6.69
CA TRP A 125 -2.02 -31.46 -6.05
C TRP A 125 -3.24 -32.39 -6.12
N TRP A 126 -4.45 -31.85 -6.14
CA TRP A 126 -5.68 -32.66 -6.18
C TRP A 126 -6.03 -33.19 -7.57
N LEU A 127 -5.42 -32.64 -8.62
CA LEU A 127 -5.70 -33.00 -10.02
C LEU A 127 -4.48 -33.65 -10.70
N PRO A 128 -4.00 -34.82 -10.24
CA PRO A 128 -2.87 -35.52 -10.87
C PRO A 128 -3.17 -35.93 -12.33
N PHE A 129 -4.45 -35.97 -12.73
CA PHE A 129 -4.88 -36.26 -14.09
C PHE A 129 -4.73 -35.08 -15.07
N ALA A 130 -4.40 -33.87 -14.61
CA ALA A 130 -4.26 -32.70 -15.47
C ALA A 130 -2.88 -32.59 -16.15
N TRP A 131 -1.92 -33.45 -15.82
CA TRP A 131 -0.53 -33.29 -16.24
C TRP A 131 -0.27 -33.55 -17.74
N ASP A 132 -1.01 -34.46 -18.38
CA ASP A 132 -0.75 -34.84 -19.77
C ASP A 132 -1.74 -34.28 -20.80
N ASN A 133 -2.83 -33.63 -20.37
CA ASN A 133 -3.87 -33.17 -21.30
C ASN A 133 -4.02 -31.64 -21.28
N ILE A 134 -3.94 -31.01 -22.46
CA ILE A 134 -4.17 -29.57 -22.66
C ILE A 134 -5.51 -29.14 -22.04
N VAL A 135 -6.53 -30.01 -22.17
CA VAL A 135 -7.85 -29.78 -21.58
C VAL A 135 -7.77 -29.68 -20.06
N GLY A 136 -6.97 -30.52 -19.41
CA GLY A 136 -6.75 -30.49 -17.95
C GLY A 136 -6.12 -29.17 -17.51
N ARG A 137 -5.10 -28.69 -18.23
CA ARG A 137 -4.43 -27.41 -17.93
C ARG A 137 -5.36 -26.20 -18.11
N ILE A 138 -6.22 -26.22 -19.14
CA ILE A 138 -7.24 -25.16 -19.34
C ILE A 138 -8.28 -25.22 -18.22
N TRP A 139 -8.74 -26.42 -17.86
CA TRP A 139 -9.74 -26.62 -16.81
C TRP A 139 -9.25 -26.17 -15.44
N GLU A 140 -8.00 -26.47 -15.09
CA GLU A 140 -7.36 -26.00 -13.86
C GLU A 140 -7.36 -24.46 -13.79
N LYS A 141 -7.03 -23.78 -14.90
CA LYS A 141 -7.11 -22.32 -14.98
C LYS A 141 -8.53 -21.80 -14.82
N ILE A 142 -9.53 -22.45 -15.42
CA ILE A 142 -10.94 -22.07 -15.26
C ILE A 142 -11.38 -22.24 -13.81
N ILE A 143 -11.04 -23.35 -13.15
CA ILE A 143 -11.34 -23.59 -11.74
C ILE A 143 -10.70 -22.51 -10.86
N ASN A 144 -9.40 -22.25 -11.04
CA ASN A 144 -8.69 -21.23 -10.27
C ASN A 144 -9.28 -19.83 -10.50
N LEU A 145 -9.72 -19.53 -11.74
CA LEU A 145 -10.41 -18.28 -12.06
C LEU A 145 -11.76 -18.17 -11.35
N ILE A 146 -12.56 -19.24 -11.32
CA ILE A 146 -13.84 -19.29 -10.62
C ILE A 146 -13.63 -19.14 -9.10
N LEU A 147 -12.68 -19.87 -8.51
CA LEU A 147 -12.38 -19.73 -7.07
C LEU A 147 -11.91 -18.31 -6.73
N GLY A 148 -11.03 -17.73 -7.56
CA GLY A 148 -10.60 -16.34 -7.39
C GLY A 148 -11.75 -15.35 -7.49
N PHE A 149 -12.69 -15.58 -8.41
CA PHE A 149 -13.90 -14.77 -8.55
C PHE A 149 -14.83 -14.87 -7.34
N VAL A 150 -15.06 -16.08 -6.82
CA VAL A 150 -15.84 -16.29 -5.59
C VAL A 150 -15.18 -15.60 -4.41
N LEU A 151 -13.86 -15.73 -4.27
CA LEU A 151 -13.07 -15.06 -3.24
C LEU A 151 -13.23 -13.54 -3.32
N PHE A 152 -13.13 -12.96 -4.53
CA PHE A 152 -13.35 -11.54 -4.78
C PHE A 152 -14.76 -11.09 -4.37
N PHE A 153 -15.80 -11.87 -4.70
CA PHE A 153 -17.18 -11.56 -4.31
C PHE A 153 -17.37 -11.53 -2.80
N VAL A 154 -16.80 -12.50 -2.08
CA VAL A 154 -16.85 -12.55 -0.61
C VAL A 154 -16.17 -11.32 -0.01
N LEU A 155 -14.99 -10.96 -0.52
CA LEU A 155 -14.23 -9.77 -0.11
C LEU A 155 -15.02 -8.48 -0.36
N HIS A 156 -15.60 -8.35 -1.56
CA HIS A 156 -16.40 -7.19 -1.95
C HIS A 156 -17.64 -7.03 -1.07
N PHE A 157 -18.34 -8.13 -0.77
CA PHE A 157 -19.50 -8.11 0.11
C PHE A 157 -19.13 -7.62 1.52
N GLU A 158 -18.01 -8.10 2.07
CA GLU A 158 -17.53 -7.65 3.37
C GLU A 158 -17.06 -6.20 3.35
N MET A 159 -16.39 -5.74 2.28
CA MET A 159 -16.03 -4.33 2.10
C MET A 159 -17.25 -3.41 2.14
N ARG A 160 -18.34 -3.80 1.46
CA ARG A 160 -19.60 -3.06 1.50
C ARG A 160 -20.19 -3.02 2.91
N ARG A 161 -20.19 -4.16 3.61
CA ARG A 161 -20.65 -4.24 5.01
C ARG A 161 -19.83 -3.35 5.94
N TYR A 162 -18.51 -3.26 5.73
CA TYR A 162 -17.64 -2.38 6.48
C TYR A 162 -17.97 -0.90 6.27
N GLN A 163 -18.23 -0.49 5.03
CA GLN A 163 -18.61 0.90 4.76
C GLN A 163 -19.94 1.27 5.43
N GLU A 164 -20.90 0.34 5.49
CA GLU A 164 -22.16 0.54 6.20
C GLU A 164 -21.97 0.69 7.71
N TRP A 165 -21.02 -0.05 8.31
CA TRP A 165 -20.65 0.11 9.72
C TRP A 165 -19.97 1.45 10.00
N LEU A 166 -19.07 1.89 9.12
CA LEU A 166 -18.35 3.15 9.29
C LEU A 166 -19.31 4.35 9.29
N LYS A 167 -20.34 4.33 8.44
CA LYS A 167 -21.35 5.41 8.35
C LYS A 167 -22.25 5.56 9.57
N LYS A 168 -22.35 4.52 10.41
CA LYS A 168 -23.21 4.55 11.61
C LYS A 168 -22.51 5.10 12.85
N ARG A 169 -21.21 5.39 12.76
CA ARG A 169 -20.37 5.83 13.88
C ARG A 169 -19.99 7.29 13.68
#